data_AF-A0A919CE21-F1
#
_entry.id   AF-A0A919CE21-F1
#
_cell.length_a   1.000
_cell.length_b   1.000
_cell.length_c   1.000
_cell.angle_alpha   90.00
_cell.angle_beta   90.00
_cell.angle_gamma   90.00
#
_symmetry.space_group_name_H-M   'P 1'
#
loop_
_entity.id
_entity.type
_entity.pdbx_description
1 polymer ?
#
loop_
_entity_poly.entity_id
_entity_poly.type
_entity_poly.pdbx_seq_one_letter_code
_entity_poly.pdbx_strand_id
1 'polypeptide(L)'
;MGKVQAQGWVDLMDEPGWEPLRNRHLLLERGGDMLVSAGVDDVTAEFCGLPGHRAHLAGALNGADPDLPVLLLAHQPAFVGEAAGGVYFQLSGHTRGGQIWPFHHLVRLDQPALAGLTRHGVRTFLCASRGTGFWGLPFRVFASSEITLLVLRSPRAKQCPRTGHP
;
A
#
# COMPACT_ATOMS: atom_id res chain seq x y z
N MET A 1 -3.98 -0.22 -28.07
CA MET A 1 -5.02 -0.03 -27.04
C MET A 1 -4.31 0.08 -25.69
N GLY A 2 -4.42 1.18 -24.92
CA GLY A 2 -3.93 1.17 -23.52
C GLY A 2 -3.40 2.47 -22.92
N LYS A 3 -2.93 3.44 -23.72
CA LYS A 3 -2.32 4.67 -23.15
C LYS A 3 -3.31 5.73 -22.67
N VAL A 4 -4.50 5.79 -23.28
CA VAL A 4 -5.52 6.82 -23.00
C VAL A 4 -6.35 6.50 -21.76
N GLN A 5 -6.41 5.23 -21.34
CA GLN A 5 -7.36 4.79 -20.31
C GLN A 5 -6.82 4.96 -18.89
N ALA A 6 -5.51 4.77 -18.66
CA ALA A 6 -4.94 4.90 -17.31
C ALA A 6 -4.92 6.34 -16.80
N GLN A 7 -4.54 7.31 -17.64
CA GLN A 7 -4.56 8.74 -17.27
C GLN A 7 -6.00 9.22 -17.05
N GLY A 8 -6.95 8.81 -17.91
CA GLY A 8 -8.37 9.15 -17.72
C GLY A 8 -8.97 8.62 -16.42
N TRP A 9 -8.48 7.51 -15.88
CA TRP A 9 -8.88 7.03 -14.54
C TRP A 9 -8.28 7.87 -13.41
N VAL A 10 -7.04 8.33 -13.56
CA VAL A 10 -6.40 9.24 -12.59
C VAL A 10 -7.18 10.56 -12.56
N ASP A 11 -7.52 11.08 -13.74
CA ASP A 11 -8.28 12.33 -13.88
C ASP A 11 -9.71 12.20 -13.30
N LEU A 12 -10.36 11.04 -13.48
CA LEU A 12 -11.67 10.74 -12.87
C LEU A 12 -11.60 10.60 -11.34
N MET A 13 -10.50 10.07 -10.80
CA MET A 13 -10.29 9.95 -9.36
C MET A 13 -9.94 11.29 -8.71
N ASP A 14 -9.39 12.23 -9.49
CA ASP A 14 -9.13 13.60 -9.02
C ASP A 14 -10.43 14.41 -8.83
N GLU A 15 -11.48 14.09 -9.61
CA GLU A 15 -12.79 14.76 -9.51
C GLU A 15 -13.42 14.73 -8.09
N PRO A 16 -13.44 13.60 -7.36
CA PRO A 16 -13.86 13.57 -5.95
C PRO A 16 -12.79 14.05 -4.95
N GLY A 17 -11.67 14.60 -5.42
CA GLY A 17 -10.57 15.14 -4.60
C GLY A 17 -9.59 14.09 -4.07
N TRP A 18 -9.40 12.97 -4.77
CA TRP A 18 -8.40 11.98 -4.35
C TRP A 18 -7.02 12.41 -4.84
N GLU A 19 -6.07 12.52 -3.91
CA GLU A 19 -4.70 12.89 -4.25
C GLU A 19 -3.83 11.64 -4.48
N PRO A 20 -3.40 11.35 -5.73
CA PRO A 20 -2.57 10.19 -6.00
C PRO A 20 -1.12 10.39 -5.49
N LEU A 21 -0.63 9.43 -4.71
CA LEU A 21 0.73 9.42 -4.18
C LEU A 21 1.69 8.70 -5.14
N ARG A 22 2.11 9.41 -6.19
CA ARG A 22 3.05 8.89 -7.18
C ARG A 22 4.48 9.30 -6.85
N ASN A 23 5.25 8.37 -6.26
CA ASN A 23 6.63 8.61 -5.81
C ASN A 23 6.77 9.88 -4.96
N ARG A 24 5.81 10.08 -4.05
CA ARG A 24 5.74 11.21 -3.13
C ARG A 24 5.10 10.78 -1.81
N HIS A 25 5.15 11.66 -0.82
CA HIS A 25 4.48 11.47 0.44
C HIS A 25 3.59 12.65 0.82
N LEU A 26 2.74 12.41 1.80
CA LEU A 26 2.02 13.41 2.58
C LEU A 26 2.32 13.19 4.06
N LEU A 27 2.39 14.29 4.79
CA LEU A 27 2.45 14.27 6.24
C LEU A 27 1.02 14.29 6.79
N LEU A 28 0.66 13.24 7.53
CA LEU A 28 -0.62 13.15 8.22
C LEU A 28 -0.42 13.54 9.68
N GLU A 29 -1.17 14.53 10.15
CA GLU A 29 -1.16 14.97 11.54
C GLU A 29 -2.52 14.70 12.19
N ARG A 30 -2.51 14.12 13.39
CA ARG A 30 -3.72 13.92 14.19
C ARG A 30 -3.41 14.03 15.68
N GLY A 31 -3.97 15.04 16.33
CA GLY A 31 -3.82 15.21 17.79
C GLY A 31 -2.36 15.41 18.23
N GLY A 32 -1.54 16.03 17.37
CA GLY A 32 -0.10 16.23 17.58
C GLY A 32 0.78 15.00 17.31
N ASP A 33 0.19 13.87 16.92
CA ASP A 33 0.94 12.73 16.37
C ASP A 33 1.09 12.91 14.85
N MET A 34 2.26 12.54 14.32
CA MET A 34 2.60 12.66 12.90
C MET A 34 2.94 11.30 12.28
N LEU A 35 2.51 11.09 11.03
CA LEU A 35 2.77 9.88 10.24
C LEU A 35 3.03 10.28 8.79
N VAL A 36 4.09 9.74 8.20
CA VAL A 36 4.35 9.90 6.77
C VAL A 36 3.55 8.83 6.01
N SER A 37 2.64 9.26 5.13
CA SER A 37 1.99 8.38 4.16
C SER A 37 2.65 8.56 2.80
N ALA A 38 3.44 7.58 2.39
CA ALA A 38 4.19 7.59 1.14
C ALA A 38 3.55 6.66 0.11
N GLY A 39 3.62 7.01 -1.17
CA GLY A 39 3.22 6.14 -2.26
C GLY A 39 4.29 6.05 -3.34
N VAL A 40 4.40 4.88 -3.96
CA VAL A 40 5.28 4.62 -5.11
C VAL A 40 4.45 4.16 -6.30
N ASP A 41 4.92 4.49 -7.50
CA ASP A 41 4.34 3.91 -8.73
C ASP A 41 4.54 2.38 -8.72
N ASP A 42 3.71 1.67 -9.49
CA ASP A 42 3.83 0.21 -9.62
C ASP A 42 5.18 -0.20 -10.24
N VAL A 43 5.78 -1.28 -9.75
CA VAL A 43 7.08 -1.79 -10.25
C VAL A 43 7.03 -2.13 -11.74
N THR A 44 5.87 -2.56 -12.26
CA THR A 44 5.67 -2.85 -13.68
C THR A 44 5.45 -1.61 -14.54
N ALA A 45 5.28 -0.43 -13.94
CA ALA A 45 5.13 0.81 -14.68
C ALA A 45 6.38 1.14 -15.53
N GLU A 46 7.55 0.64 -15.12
CA GLU A 46 8.79 0.77 -15.90
C GLU A 46 8.67 0.11 -17.29
N PHE A 47 7.92 -1.00 -17.39
CA PHE A 47 7.68 -1.70 -18.65
C PHE A 47 6.68 -0.99 -19.58
N CYS A 48 5.97 0.04 -19.10
CA CYS A 48 5.07 0.82 -19.94
C CYS A 48 5.81 1.79 -20.88
N GLY A 49 7.12 1.96 -20.71
CA GLY A 49 7.97 2.79 -21.56
C GLY A 49 7.68 4.29 -21.46
N LEU A 50 7.03 4.72 -20.37
CA LEU A 50 6.81 6.13 -20.07
C LEU A 50 7.96 6.64 -19.19
N PRO A 51 8.70 7.69 -19.59
CA PRO A 51 9.81 8.22 -18.82
C PRO A 51 9.37 8.63 -17.40
N GLY A 52 10.12 8.20 -16.39
CA GLY A 52 9.89 8.56 -14.99
C GLY A 52 8.86 7.69 -14.24
N HIS A 53 8.16 6.78 -14.92
CA HIS A 53 7.23 5.85 -14.29
C HIS A 53 7.97 4.58 -13.81
N ARG A 54 8.37 4.57 -12.55
CA ARG A 54 8.92 3.40 -11.85
C ARG A 54 8.66 3.52 -10.36
N ALA A 55 8.67 2.42 -9.63
CA ALA A 55 8.70 2.47 -8.17
C ALA A 55 9.99 3.19 -7.72
N HIS A 56 9.86 4.25 -6.92
CA HIS A 56 11.02 5.04 -6.49
C HIS A 56 10.87 5.50 -5.04
N LEU A 57 11.30 4.64 -4.11
CA LEU A 57 11.17 4.88 -2.67
C LEU A 57 11.94 6.12 -2.21
N ALA A 58 13.17 6.30 -2.68
CA ALA A 58 13.99 7.46 -2.31
C ALA A 58 13.32 8.79 -2.74
N GLY A 59 12.70 8.81 -3.92
CA GLY A 59 11.90 9.96 -4.36
C GLY A 59 10.65 10.16 -3.49
N ALA A 60 9.95 9.08 -3.16
CA ALA A 60 8.77 9.14 -2.31
C ALA A 60 9.05 9.73 -0.92
N LEU A 61 10.22 9.45 -0.36
CA LEU A 61 10.64 9.91 0.96
C LEU A 61 11.54 11.15 0.92
N ASN A 62 11.74 11.77 -0.24
CA ASN A 62 12.57 12.95 -0.34
C ASN A 62 11.97 14.11 0.48
N GLY A 63 12.75 14.62 1.44
CA GLY A 63 12.31 15.67 2.36
C GLY A 63 11.41 15.20 3.51
N ALA A 64 11.11 13.91 3.61
CA ALA A 64 10.42 13.35 4.78
C ALA A 64 11.36 13.34 6.00
N ASP A 65 10.81 13.62 7.17
CA ASP A 65 11.54 13.48 8.44
C ASP A 65 11.86 11.99 8.69
N PRO A 66 13.15 11.60 8.79
CA PRO A 66 13.55 10.20 8.97
C PRO A 66 13.15 9.61 10.34
N ASP A 67 12.80 10.45 11.31
CA ASP A 67 12.40 10.01 12.65
C ASP A 67 10.90 9.68 12.74
N LEU A 68 10.10 10.09 11.74
CA LEU A 68 8.68 9.80 11.68
C LEU A 68 8.41 8.38 11.15
N PRO A 69 7.36 7.69 11.65
CA PRO A 69 6.95 6.41 11.09
C PRO A 69 6.45 6.60 9.65
N VAL A 70 6.81 5.67 8.78
CA VAL A 70 6.39 5.66 7.37
C VAL A 70 5.42 4.51 7.11
N LEU A 71 4.22 4.88 6.62
CA LEU A 71 3.24 4.01 5.97
C LEU A 71 3.42 4.12 4.46
N LEU A 72 3.89 3.04 3.83
CA LEU A 72 4.06 2.95 2.39
C LEU A 72 2.86 2.30 1.71
N LEU A 73 2.32 2.96 0.70
CA LEU A 73 1.36 2.42 -0.25
C LEU A 73 2.14 1.99 -1.50
N ALA A 74 2.36 0.68 -1.62
CA ALA A 74 3.02 0.08 -2.79
C ALA A 74 2.07 -0.92 -3.41
N HIS A 75 1.83 -0.83 -4.72
CA HIS A 75 0.81 -1.67 -5.37
C HIS A 75 1.07 -3.17 -5.15
N GLN A 76 2.33 -3.62 -5.28
CA GLN A 76 2.72 -5.03 -5.22
C GLN A 76 3.44 -5.40 -3.91
N PRO A 77 3.11 -6.55 -3.30
CA PRO A 77 3.84 -7.09 -2.16
C PRO A 77 5.35 -7.25 -2.38
N ALA A 78 5.79 -7.61 -3.60
CA ALA A 78 7.20 -7.83 -3.93
C ALA A 78 8.12 -6.64 -3.60
N PHE A 79 7.59 -5.41 -3.66
CA PHE A 79 8.35 -4.20 -3.36
C PHE A 79 8.87 -4.12 -1.91
N VAL A 80 8.36 -4.97 -1.01
CA VAL A 80 8.84 -5.05 0.38
C VAL A 80 10.33 -5.39 0.46
N GLY A 81 10.90 -6.07 -0.55
CA GLY A 81 12.33 -6.35 -0.61
C GLY A 81 13.19 -5.07 -0.65
N GLU A 82 12.72 -4.05 -1.36
CA GLU A 82 13.38 -2.74 -1.45
C GLU A 82 13.00 -1.81 -0.29
N ALA A 83 11.75 -1.89 0.17
CA ALA A 83 11.23 -1.02 1.21
C ALA A 83 11.61 -1.43 2.64
N ALA A 84 11.94 -2.71 2.86
CA ALA A 84 12.27 -3.23 4.18
C ALA A 84 13.43 -2.46 4.80
N GLY A 85 13.25 -2.05 6.06
CA GLY A 85 14.21 -1.22 6.77
C GLY A 85 14.03 0.28 6.51
N GLY A 86 13.49 0.73 5.37
CA GLY A 86 13.19 2.13 5.11
C GLY A 86 11.81 2.58 5.62
N VAL A 87 10.87 1.63 5.80
CA VAL A 87 9.49 1.92 6.21
C VAL A 87 9.02 1.04 7.37
N TYR A 88 8.05 1.51 8.14
CA TYR A 88 7.48 0.74 9.25
C TYR A 88 6.41 -0.23 8.76
N PHE A 89 5.58 0.20 7.81
CA PHE A 89 4.48 -0.59 7.29
C PHE A 89 4.32 -0.38 5.79
N GLN A 90 4.13 -1.46 5.04
CA GLN A 90 3.75 -1.46 3.64
C GLN A 90 2.35 -2.07 3.50
N LEU A 91 1.44 -1.33 2.85
CA LEU A 91 0.16 -1.82 2.40
C LEU A 91 0.23 -2.10 0.91
N SER A 92 -0.11 -3.33 0.53
CA SER A 92 -0.10 -3.77 -0.87
C SER A 92 -1.36 -4.52 -1.25
N GLY A 93 -1.66 -4.47 -2.56
CA GLY A 93 -2.72 -5.23 -3.19
C GLY A 93 -2.14 -6.19 -4.21
N HIS A 94 -2.52 -6.00 -5.48
CA HIS A 94 -2.01 -6.70 -6.66
C HIS A 94 -2.36 -8.20 -6.76
N THR A 95 -2.06 -9.00 -5.75
CA THR A 95 -2.18 -10.47 -5.82
C THR A 95 -3.61 -10.99 -5.87
N ARG A 96 -4.59 -10.17 -5.43
CA ARG A 96 -6.00 -10.53 -5.29
C ARG A 96 -6.22 -11.84 -4.52
N GLY A 97 -5.30 -12.21 -3.63
CA GLY A 97 -5.33 -13.49 -2.93
C GLY A 97 -5.15 -14.71 -3.84
N GLY A 98 -4.55 -14.54 -5.02
CA GLY A 98 -4.33 -15.57 -6.03
C GLY A 98 -5.50 -15.81 -6.99
N GLN A 99 -6.51 -14.92 -7.01
CA GLN A 99 -7.76 -14.85 -7.84
C GLN A 99 -8.44 -16.16 -8.30
N ILE A 100 -7.71 -17.10 -8.90
CA ILE A 100 -8.17 -18.36 -9.45
C ILE A 100 -7.29 -19.49 -8.93
N TRP A 101 -7.86 -20.45 -8.19
CA TRP A 101 -7.15 -21.70 -7.90
C TRP A 101 -6.99 -22.53 -9.18
N PRO A 102 -5.81 -23.12 -9.49
CA PRO A 102 -4.57 -23.15 -8.70
C PRO A 102 -3.49 -22.13 -9.15
N PHE A 103 -3.84 -21.07 -9.87
CA PHE A 103 -2.87 -20.02 -10.30
C PHE A 103 -2.20 -19.29 -9.14
N HIS A 104 -2.77 -19.36 -7.93
CA HIS A 104 -2.17 -18.84 -6.70
C HIS A 104 -0.73 -19.33 -6.44
N HIS A 105 -0.34 -20.49 -6.97
CA HIS A 105 0.98 -21.07 -6.79
C HIS A 105 2.02 -20.31 -7.64
N LEU A 106 1.64 -19.91 -8.86
CA LEU A 106 2.50 -19.09 -9.71
C LEU A 106 2.70 -17.70 -9.12
N VAL A 107 1.62 -17.10 -8.59
CA VAL A 107 1.71 -15.79 -7.93
C VAL A 107 2.62 -15.83 -6.70
N ARG A 108 2.64 -16.94 -5.94
CA ARG A 108 3.55 -17.12 -4.78
C ARG A 108 5.03 -17.21 -5.14
N LEU A 109 5.37 -17.57 -6.38
CA LEU A 109 6.78 -17.63 -6.80
C LEU A 109 7.37 -16.22 -6.96
N ASP A 110 6.52 -15.26 -7.32
CA ASP A 110 6.93 -13.88 -7.60
C ASP A 110 6.61 -12.93 -6.44
N GLN A 111 5.58 -13.24 -5.64
CA GLN A 111 5.09 -12.35 -4.59
C GLN A 111 5.29 -12.95 -3.19
N PRO A 112 5.93 -12.23 -2.25
CA PRO A 112 6.26 -12.74 -0.92
C PRO A 112 5.02 -13.02 -0.05
N ALA A 113 3.88 -12.40 -0.35
CA ALA A 113 2.63 -12.61 0.34
C ALA A 113 1.43 -12.53 -0.62
N LEU A 114 0.52 -13.51 -0.56
CA LEU A 114 -0.75 -13.44 -1.28
C LEU A 114 -1.84 -12.67 -0.52
N ALA A 115 -1.80 -12.70 0.81
CA ALA A 115 -2.77 -12.06 1.68
C ALA A 115 -2.23 -12.00 3.12
N GLY A 116 -2.79 -11.10 3.93
CA GLY A 116 -2.55 -11.03 5.36
C GLY A 116 -1.34 -10.19 5.75
N LEU A 117 -0.95 -10.29 7.03
CA LEU A 117 0.14 -9.52 7.64
C LEU A 117 1.38 -10.39 7.80
N THR A 118 2.52 -9.88 7.34
CA THR A 118 3.83 -10.54 7.41
C THR A 118 4.88 -9.55 7.92
N ARG A 119 5.99 -10.06 8.46
CA ARG A 119 7.10 -9.22 8.94
C ARG A 119 8.32 -9.46 8.07
N HIS A 120 8.95 -8.36 7.66
CA HIS A 120 10.14 -8.35 6.81
C HIS A 120 11.27 -7.60 7.54
N GLY A 121 12.34 -8.33 7.84
CA GLY A 121 13.45 -7.82 8.64
C GLY A 121 13.06 -7.50 10.09
N VAL A 122 13.73 -6.51 10.68
CA VAL A 122 13.58 -6.19 12.10
C VAL A 122 12.35 -5.33 12.38
N ARG A 123 11.93 -4.45 11.46
CA ARG A 123 10.91 -3.44 11.78
C ARG A 123 9.76 -3.29 10.79
N THR A 124 9.87 -3.86 9.59
CA THR A 124 8.89 -3.61 8.53
C THR A 124 7.79 -4.67 8.55
N PHE A 125 6.54 -4.22 8.51
CA PHE A 125 5.38 -5.08 8.30
C PHE A 125 4.83 -4.91 6.89
N LEU A 126 4.40 -6.00 6.27
CA LEU A 126 3.70 -6.01 4.98
C LEU A 126 2.29 -6.55 5.20
N CYS A 127 1.29 -5.75 4.84
CA CYS A 127 -0.08 -6.19 4.72
C CYS A 127 -0.46 -6.32 3.24
N ALA A 128 -0.72 -7.55 2.80
CA ALA A 128 -1.25 -7.83 1.48
C ALA A 128 -2.78 -7.96 1.58
N SER A 129 -3.53 -7.01 1.03
CA SER A 129 -4.99 -7.10 0.95
C SER A 129 -5.42 -7.88 -0.29
N ARG A 130 -6.41 -8.75 -0.12
CA ARG A 130 -7.05 -9.47 -1.25
C ARG A 130 -7.91 -8.53 -2.08
N GLY A 131 -8.36 -7.42 -1.49
CA GLY A 131 -9.31 -6.48 -2.07
C GLY A 131 -10.66 -7.11 -2.43
N THR A 132 -11.54 -6.29 -3.01
CA THR A 132 -12.90 -6.68 -3.39
C THR A 132 -13.06 -6.95 -4.89
N GLY A 133 -12.19 -6.38 -5.74
CA GLY A 133 -12.25 -6.48 -7.20
C GLY A 133 -11.45 -7.63 -7.81
N PHE A 134 -11.25 -7.62 -9.12
CA PHE A 134 -10.46 -8.61 -9.85
C PHE A 134 -9.41 -7.91 -10.74
N TRP A 135 -8.55 -8.70 -11.37
CA TRP A 135 -7.66 -8.29 -12.45
C TRP A 135 -7.94 -9.18 -13.67
N GLY A 136 -8.15 -8.57 -14.83
CA GLY A 136 -8.49 -9.28 -16.07
C GLY A 136 -9.86 -9.95 -16.00
N LEU A 137 -9.89 -11.25 -15.67
CA LEU A 137 -11.11 -12.06 -15.65
C LEU A 137 -12.07 -11.60 -14.53
N PRO A 138 -13.38 -11.41 -14.82
CA PRO A 138 -14.33 -10.80 -13.89
C PRO A 138 -14.91 -11.76 -12.84
N PHE A 139 -14.13 -12.73 -12.37
CA PHE A 139 -14.56 -13.69 -11.35
C PHE A 139 -13.39 -14.18 -10.49
N ARG A 140 -13.75 -14.79 -9.36
CA ARG A 140 -12.84 -15.37 -8.36
C ARG A 140 -13.21 -16.82 -8.10
N VAL A 141 -12.23 -17.70 -7.99
CA VAL A 141 -12.44 -19.13 -7.64
C VAL A 141 -11.62 -19.45 -6.41
N PHE A 142 -12.30 -19.78 -5.32
CA PHE A 142 -11.69 -20.01 -3.99
C PHE A 142 -10.80 -18.86 -3.51
N ALA A 143 -11.14 -17.64 -3.92
CA ALA A 143 -10.43 -16.44 -3.53
C ALA A 143 -11.37 -15.37 -2.95
N SER A 144 -11.78 -15.54 -1.68
CA SER A 144 -12.72 -14.62 -1.00
C SER A 144 -12.27 -13.15 -1.06
N SER A 145 -13.23 -12.25 -1.22
CA SER A 145 -13.02 -10.81 -1.16
C SER A 145 -12.72 -10.34 0.26
N GLU A 146 -11.98 -9.24 0.40
CA GLU A 146 -11.57 -8.69 1.69
C GLU A 146 -11.68 -7.17 1.69
N ILE A 147 -12.16 -6.63 2.82
CA ILE A 147 -12.02 -5.22 3.19
C ILE A 147 -11.16 -5.19 4.45
N THR A 148 -9.97 -4.59 4.36
CA THR A 148 -9.01 -4.56 5.47
C THR A 148 -9.19 -3.28 6.28
N LEU A 149 -9.45 -3.40 7.59
CA LEU A 149 -9.45 -2.27 8.52
C LEU A 149 -8.10 -2.20 9.25
N LEU A 150 -7.34 -1.13 8.98
CA LEU A 150 -6.09 -0.84 9.68
C LEU A 150 -6.30 0.26 10.71
N VAL A 151 -6.01 -0.05 11.98
CA VAL A 151 -6.08 0.91 13.09
C VAL A 151 -4.68 1.21 13.58
N LEU A 152 -4.18 2.40 13.25
CA LEU A 152 -2.90 2.89 13.74
C LEU A 152 -3.08 3.55 15.11
N ARG A 153 -2.18 3.25 16.04
CA ARG A 153 -2.21 3.79 17.41
C ARG A 153 -0.87 4.41 17.73
N SER A 154 -0.89 5.68 18.16
CA SER A 154 0.27 6.30 18.79
C SER A 154 0.43 5.77 20.22
N PRO A 155 1.66 5.53 20.70
CA PRO A 155 1.92 5.21 22.10
C PRO A 155 1.39 6.26 23.09
N ARG A 156 1.10 7.48 22.63
CA ARG A 156 0.67 8.61 23.47
C ARG A 156 -0.77 8.51 24.00
N ALA A 157 -1.54 7.50 23.58
CA ALA A 157 -2.91 7.27 24.04
C ALA A 157 -2.99 6.49 25.38
N LYS A 158 -2.43 7.05 26.45
CA LYS A 158 -2.84 6.72 27.82
C LYS A 158 -2.98 7.99 28.67
N GLN A 159 -4.06 8.71 28.44
CA GLN A 159 -4.75 9.49 29.47
C GLN A 159 -6.19 9.67 29.01
N CYS A 160 -7.02 8.65 29.25
CA CYS A 160 -8.46 8.82 29.32
C CYS A 160 -8.80 8.82 30.82
N PRO A 161 -9.20 9.95 31.41
CA PRO A 161 -9.79 9.94 32.75
C PRO A 161 -11.07 9.11 32.64
N ARG A 162 -11.12 7.98 33.33
CA ARG A 162 -12.41 7.37 33.65
C ARG A 162 -13.12 8.33 34.58
N THR A 163 -14.01 9.14 34.03
CA THR A 163 -15.01 9.85 34.82
C THR A 163 -15.83 8.79 35.53
N GLY A 164 -15.50 8.57 36.80
CA GLY A 164 -16.42 7.92 37.73
C GLY A 164 -17.66 8.79 37.84
N HIS A 165 -18.81 8.16 37.78
CA HIS A 165 -20.02 8.73 38.33
C HIS A 165 -20.64 7.72 39.30
N PRO A 166 -21.29 8.25 40.36
CA PRO A 166 -21.47 7.61 41.67
C PRO A 166 -22.33 6.35 41.67
#